data_AF-A0A7W0VPM1-F1
#
_entry.id   AF-A0A7W0VPM1-F1
#
_cell.length_a   1.000
_cell.length_b   1.000
_cell.length_c   1.000
_cell.angle_alpha   90.00
_cell.angle_beta   90.00
_cell.angle_gamma   90.00
#
_symmetry.space_group_name_H-M   'P 1'
#
loop_
_entity.id
_entity.type
_entity.pdbx_description
1 polymer ?
#
loop_
_entity_poly.entity_id
_entity_poly.type
_entity_poly.pdbx_seq_one_letter_code
_entity_poly.pdbx_strand_id
1 'polypeptide(L)'
;MLHEAFRAALEANGAREKTELVWQSCFGRCTQGPNVLVREILTPEPGSLTGGGFATLPGPRGVTALYNRMDAERAVRVVVEHVNGGQIVRELIERPGIHPHDPVASRTKDS
;
A
#
# COMPACT_ATOMS: atom_id res chain seq x y z
N MET A 1 5.30 -16.91 -6.53
CA MET A 1 4.45 -16.28 -7.56
C MET A 1 4.33 -14.76 -7.38
N LEU A 2 3.45 -14.20 -6.53
CA LEU A 2 3.28 -12.73 -6.46
C LEU A 2 4.56 -11.98 -6.01
N HIS A 3 5.28 -12.52 -5.03
CA HIS A 3 6.56 -11.96 -4.58
C HIS A 3 7.61 -11.93 -5.71
N GLU A 4 7.66 -12.97 -6.55
CA GLU A 4 8.57 -13.01 -7.71
C GLU A 4 8.12 -12.04 -8.81
N ALA A 5 6.81 -11.88 -9.02
CA ALA A 5 6.28 -10.88 -9.94
C ALA A 5 6.69 -9.46 -9.53
N PHE A 6 6.61 -9.13 -8.25
CA PHE A 6 7.13 -7.86 -7.73
C PHE A 6 8.64 -7.73 -7.90
N ARG A 7 9.41 -8.79 -7.60
CA ARG A 7 10.86 -8.78 -7.82
C ARG A 7 11.22 -8.49 -9.28
N ALA A 8 10.64 -9.23 -10.21
CA ALA A 8 10.88 -9.07 -11.64
C ALA A 8 10.43 -7.69 -12.14
N ALA A 9 9.28 -7.18 -11.69
CA ALA A 9 8.81 -5.85 -12.04
C ALA A 9 9.74 -4.75 -11.52
N LEU A 10 10.23 -4.86 -10.29
CA LEU A 10 11.20 -3.91 -9.71
C LEU A 10 12.53 -3.93 -10.45
N GLU A 11 13.01 -5.10 -10.86
CA GLU A 11 14.24 -5.24 -11.66
C GLU A 11 14.07 -4.63 -13.05
N ALA A 12 12.99 -4.97 -13.76
CA ALA A 12 12.71 -4.46 -15.11
C ALA A 12 12.53 -2.93 -15.15
N ASN A 13 12.13 -2.32 -14.04
CA ASN A 13 11.89 -0.88 -13.92
C ASN A 13 12.99 -0.14 -13.14
N GLY A 14 14.15 -0.77 -12.87
CA GLY A 14 15.29 -0.13 -12.21
C GLY A 14 15.05 0.33 -10.77
N ALA A 15 14.03 -0.23 -10.10
CA ALA A 15 13.61 0.15 -8.75
C ALA A 15 14.16 -0.78 -7.67
N ARG A 16 14.74 -1.93 -8.05
CA ARG A 16 15.12 -3.01 -7.13
C ARG A 16 16.10 -2.57 -6.05
N GLU A 17 17.08 -1.75 -6.38
CA GLU A 17 18.12 -1.29 -5.44
C GLU A 17 17.60 -0.26 -4.43
N LYS A 18 16.53 0.46 -4.78
CA LYS A 18 15.92 1.51 -3.96
C LYS A 18 14.74 1.01 -3.14
N THR A 19 14.39 -0.28 -3.27
CA THR A 19 13.18 -0.85 -2.69
C THR A 19 13.51 -2.08 -1.85
N GLU A 20 12.99 -2.11 -0.62
CA GLU A 20 12.98 -3.31 0.20
C GLU A 20 11.71 -4.13 -0.09
N LEU A 21 11.87 -5.38 -0.52
CA LEU A 21 10.76 -6.31 -0.76
C LEU A 21 10.82 -7.43 0.29
N VAL A 22 9.82 -7.47 1.17
CA VAL A 22 9.72 -8.42 2.28
C VAL A 22 8.37 -9.12 2.31
N TRP A 23 8.35 -10.30 2.90
CA TRP A 23 7.13 -11.03 3.18
C TRP A 23 6.54 -10.60 4.53
N GLN A 24 5.22 -10.47 4.61
CA GLN A 24 4.49 -10.12 5.83
C GLN A 24 3.27 -11.03 5.99
N SER A 25 2.98 -11.42 7.23
CA SER A 25 2.02 -12.49 7.52
C SER A 25 0.55 -12.09 7.37
N CYS A 26 0.14 -10.91 7.83
CA CYS A 26 -1.25 -10.48 7.74
C CYS A 26 -1.40 -8.95 7.86
N PHE A 27 -2.37 -8.40 7.13
CA PHE A 27 -2.78 -6.98 7.21
C PHE A 27 -4.23 -6.82 7.69
N GLY A 28 -4.83 -7.85 8.29
CA GLY A 28 -6.23 -7.84 8.75
C GLY A 28 -7.28 -7.81 7.63
N ARG A 29 -6.88 -8.09 6.37
CA ARG A 29 -7.73 -8.01 5.16
C ARG A 29 -7.72 -9.29 4.34
N CYS A 30 -7.84 -10.44 5.00
CA CYS A 30 -7.69 -11.74 4.34
C CYS A 30 -8.70 -11.96 3.19
N THR A 31 -9.94 -11.48 3.34
CA THR A 31 -11.00 -11.60 2.31
C THR A 31 -10.74 -10.76 1.05
N GLN A 32 -9.75 -9.87 1.11
CA GLN A 32 -9.34 -8.98 0.01
C GLN A 32 -7.94 -9.33 -0.52
N GLY A 33 -7.37 -10.47 -0.07
CA GLY A 33 -6.05 -10.92 -0.47
C GLY A 33 -5.98 -11.40 -1.93
N PRO A 34 -4.77 -11.54 -2.49
CA PRO A 34 -3.47 -11.20 -1.89
C PRO A 34 -3.28 -9.69 -1.69
N ASN A 35 -2.63 -9.29 -0.60
CA ASN A 35 -2.47 -7.88 -0.21
C ASN A 35 -1.01 -7.44 -0.27
N VAL A 36 -0.76 -6.21 -0.70
CA VAL A 36 0.60 -5.62 -0.76
C VAL A 36 0.60 -4.22 -0.17
N LEU A 37 1.44 -4.00 0.83
CA LEU A 37 1.68 -2.68 1.42
C LEU A 37 2.90 -2.04 0.74
N VAL A 38 2.72 -0.88 0.15
CA VAL A 38 3.81 -0.02 -0.32
C VAL A 38 3.88 1.17 0.62
N ARG A 39 5.08 1.45 1.14
CA ARG A 39 5.35 2.60 2.01
C ARG A 39 6.67 3.24 1.60
N GLU A 40 6.72 4.55 1.73
CA GLU A 40 7.97 5.28 1.63
C GLU A 40 8.78 5.11 2.92
N ILE A 41 10.08 4.83 2.78
CA ILE A 41 11.01 4.75 3.91
C ILE A 41 11.80 6.05 3.92
N LEU A 42 11.40 6.99 4.80
CA LEU A 42 12.14 8.22 5.00
C LEU A 42 13.40 7.91 5.82
N THR A 43 14.57 8.22 5.26
CA THR A 43 15.81 8.22 6.06
C THR A 43 15.81 9.50 6.88
N PRO A 44 15.93 9.46 8.22
CA PRO A 44 15.99 10.69 9.00
C PRO A 44 17.25 11.48 8.62
N GLU A 45 17.08 12.74 8.20
CA GLU A 45 18.23 13.61 7.96
C GLU A 45 18.96 13.90 9.28
N PRO A 46 20.31 13.82 9.31
CA PRO A 46 21.07 14.15 10.50
C PRO A 46 20.88 15.64 10.83
N GLY A 47 20.13 15.92 11.91
CA GLY A 47 19.76 17.27 12.35
C GLY A 47 18.26 17.53 12.45
N SER A 48 17.41 16.62 11.97
CA SER A 48 15.95 16.72 12.18
C SER A 48 15.59 16.34 13.61
N LEU A 49 15.53 17.34 14.50
CA LEU A 49 14.98 17.23 15.84
C LEU A 49 13.46 17.02 15.76
N THR A 50 13.02 15.81 15.44
CA THR A 50 11.67 15.34 15.81
C THR A 50 11.83 14.38 16.99
N GLY A 51 11.82 15.01 18.18
CA GLY A 51 11.84 14.34 19.47
C GLY A 51 10.64 13.39 19.64
N GLY A 52 10.79 12.49 20.60
CA GLY A 52 9.93 11.34 20.80
C GLY A 52 8.45 11.64 21.02
N GLY A 53 7.65 10.59 20.85
CA GLY A 53 6.24 10.55 21.21
C GLY A 53 5.31 10.73 20.01
N PHE A 54 4.69 9.63 19.61
CA PHE A 54 3.44 9.54 18.83
C PHE A 54 3.22 10.54 17.67
N ALA A 55 3.29 9.99 16.44
CA ALA A 55 2.39 10.31 15.32
C ALA A 55 2.38 11.75 14.76
N THR A 56 3.54 12.34 14.49
CA THR A 56 3.62 13.51 13.59
C THR A 56 4.59 13.22 12.45
N LEU A 57 4.04 13.01 11.24
CA LEU A 57 4.80 12.82 10.00
C LEU A 57 5.35 14.17 9.50
N PRO A 58 6.67 14.40 9.43
CA PRO A 58 7.22 15.56 8.75
C PRO A 58 7.56 15.20 7.29
N GLY A 59 7.11 16.03 6.35
CA GLY A 59 7.37 15.87 4.91
C GLY A 59 6.11 15.51 4.11
N PRO A 60 6.09 15.77 2.79
CA PRO A 60 4.89 15.66 1.97
C PRO A 60 4.36 14.22 1.97
N ARG A 61 3.36 13.96 2.83
CA ARG A 61 2.51 12.76 2.90
C ARG A 61 3.17 11.50 2.33
N GLY A 62 3.97 10.83 3.16
CA GLY A 62 4.54 9.52 2.86
C GLY A 62 3.53 8.62 2.16
N VAL A 63 3.83 8.29 0.91
CA VAL A 63 2.86 7.74 -0.04
C VAL A 63 2.64 6.26 0.31
N THR A 64 1.86 5.99 1.36
CA THR A 64 1.59 4.65 1.86
C THR A 64 0.24 4.16 1.33
N ALA A 65 0.22 2.96 0.74
CA ALA A 65 -0.98 2.34 0.21
C ALA A 65 -0.99 0.83 0.44
N LEU A 66 -2.15 0.31 0.83
CA LEU A 66 -2.41 -1.12 0.91
C LEU A 66 -3.27 -1.53 -0.28
N TYR A 67 -2.66 -2.24 -1.21
CA TYR A 67 -3.30 -2.77 -2.41
C TYR A 67 -3.92 -4.14 -2.14
N ASN A 68 -5.06 -4.39 -2.77
CA ASN A 68 -5.88 -5.59 -2.58
C ASN A 68 -6.02 -6.38 -3.89
N ARG A 69 -6.33 -7.67 -3.77
CA ARG A 69 -6.50 -8.62 -4.88
C ARG A 69 -5.35 -8.55 -5.88
N MET A 70 -4.13 -8.54 -5.38
CA MET A 70 -2.93 -8.34 -6.20
C MET A 70 -2.61 -9.59 -7.04
N ASP A 71 -2.30 -9.35 -8.31
CA ASP A 71 -1.80 -10.31 -9.28
C ASP A 71 -0.53 -9.75 -9.94
N ALA A 72 0.01 -10.49 -10.92
CA ALA A 72 1.25 -10.10 -11.61
C ALA A 72 1.09 -8.82 -12.45
N GLU A 73 -0.06 -8.61 -13.08
CA GLU A 73 -0.32 -7.42 -13.91
C GLU A 73 -0.41 -6.16 -13.04
N ARG A 74 -1.16 -6.26 -11.93
CA ARG A 74 -1.27 -5.19 -10.93
C ARG A 74 0.07 -4.89 -10.26
N ALA A 75 0.93 -5.90 -10.08
CA ALA A 75 2.27 -5.68 -9.55
C ALA A 75 3.10 -4.75 -10.45
N VAL A 76 3.08 -4.98 -11.77
CA VAL A 76 3.76 -4.09 -12.73
C VAL A 76 3.22 -2.67 -12.63
N ARG A 77 1.89 -2.52 -12.60
CA ARG A 77 1.24 -1.22 -12.50
C ARG A 77 1.62 -0.46 -11.23
N VAL A 78 1.63 -1.13 -10.08
CA VAL A 78 2.06 -0.55 -8.79
C VAL A 78 3.53 -0.12 -8.83
N VAL A 79 4.42 -0.90 -9.45
CA VAL A 79 5.84 -0.53 -9.56
C VAL A 79 6.02 0.72 -10.42
N VAL A 80 5.35 0.79 -11.58
CA VAL A 80 5.49 1.93 -12.50
C VAL A 80 4.89 3.20 -11.89
N GLU A 81 3.63 3.14 -11.45
CA GLU A 81 2.89 4.34 -11.03
C GLU A 81 3.28 4.77 -9.61
N HIS A 82 3.35 3.84 -8.65
CA HIS A 82 3.55 4.19 -7.25
C HIS A 82 5.02 4.16 -6.86
N VAL A 83 5.72 3.05 -7.07
CA VAL A 83 7.12 2.93 -6.60
C VAL A 83 8.03 3.92 -7.33
N ASN A 84 7.92 4.02 -8.66
CA ASN A 84 8.74 4.93 -9.45
C ASN A 84 8.10 6.31 -9.64
N GLY A 85 6.78 6.36 -9.89
CA GLY A 85 6.07 7.61 -10.18
C GLY A 85 5.58 8.38 -8.97
N GLY A 86 5.61 7.78 -7.77
CA GLY A 86 5.08 8.39 -6.54
C GLY A 86 3.55 8.58 -6.55
N GLN A 87 2.83 7.97 -7.49
CA GLN A 87 1.38 8.09 -7.65
C GLN A 87 0.67 6.82 -7.15
N ILE A 88 -0.24 6.97 -6.18
CA ILE A 88 -1.04 5.84 -5.68
C ILE A 88 -2.04 5.39 -6.74
N VAL A 89 -2.05 4.09 -7.03
CA VAL A 89 -3.00 3.44 -7.94
C VAL A 89 -4.33 3.20 -7.23
N ARG A 90 -5.14 4.26 -7.08
CA ARG A 90 -6.34 4.23 -6.21
C ARG A 90 -7.37 3.17 -6.60
N GLU A 91 -7.41 2.76 -7.87
CA GLU A 91 -8.34 1.71 -8.33
C GLU A 91 -8.02 0.32 -7.76
N LEU A 92 -6.79 0.11 -7.28
CA LEU A 92 -6.35 -1.16 -6.70
C LEU A 92 -6.52 -1.22 -5.17
N ILE A 93 -7.15 -0.20 -4.57
CA ILE A 93 -7.39 -0.11 -3.14
C ILE A 93 -8.87 -0.33 -2.85
N GLU A 94 -9.18 -1.36 -2.08
CA GLU A 94 -10.54 -1.59 -1.60
C GLU A 94 -10.83 -0.77 -0.35
N ARG A 95 -12.01 -0.13 -0.32
CA ARG A 95 -12.49 0.57 0.87
C ARG A 95 -12.84 -0.45 1.96
N PRO A 96 -12.43 -0.21 3.22
CA PRO A 96 -12.93 -1.02 4.33
C PRO A 96 -14.44 -0.78 4.50
N GLY A 97 -15.22 -1.86 4.62
CA GLY A 97 -16.65 -1.79 4.96
C GLY A 97 -17.63 -1.65 3.79
N ILE A 98 -17.22 -1.97 2.56
CA ILE A 98 -18.16 -2.20 1.45
C ILE A 98 -17.90 -3.60 0.90
N HIS A 99 -18.50 -4.62 1.49
CA HIS A 99 -18.64 -5.90 0.81
C HIS A 99 -19.91 -5.90 -0.07
N PRO A 100 -19.87 -6.46 -1.29
CA PRO A 100 -21.08 -6.69 -2.10
C PRO A 100 -22.12 -7.57 -1.39
N HIS A 101 -21.69 -8.31 -0.36
CA HIS A 101 -22.51 -9.18 0.48
C HIS A 101 -22.77 -8.63 1.88
N ASP A 102 -22.33 -7.40 2.20
CA ASP A 102 -22.75 -6.79 3.45
C ASP A 102 -24.24 -6.43 3.33
N PRO A 103 -25.10 -6.91 4.25
CA PRO A 103 -26.48 -6.44 4.27
C PRO A 103 -26.45 -4.92 4.46
N VAL A 104 -27.08 -4.19 3.53
CA VAL A 104 -27.28 -2.75 3.65
C VAL A 104 -27.95 -2.51 5.00
N ALA A 105 -27.20 -1.98 5.96
CA ALA A 105 -27.75 -1.64 7.26
C ALA A 105 -28.76 -0.51 7.03
N SER A 106 -30.05 -0.88 6.94
CA SER A 106 -31.17 0.04 6.96
C SER A 106 -31.10 0.88 8.22
N ARG A 107 -30.58 2.10 8.10
CA ARG A 107 -30.83 3.15 9.09
C ARG A 107 -32.24 3.68 8.85
N THR A 108 -33.24 2.98 9.38
CA THR A 108 -34.50 3.64 9.75
C THR A 108 -34.21 4.44 11.01
N LYS A 109 -34.18 5.76 10.88
CA LYS A 109 -34.32 6.67 12.01
C LYS A 109 -35.82 6.93 12.14
N ASP A 110 -36.45 6.29 13.12
CA ASP A 110 -37.83 6.59 13.47
C ASP A 110 -37.94 8.04 13.98
N SER A 111 -39.08 8.64 13.63
CA SER A 111 -39.44 10.05 13.75
C SER A 111 -39.67 10.50 15.18
#